data_AF-A0A3B8K7H4-F1
#
_entry.id   AF-A0A3B8K7H4-F1
#
_cell.length_a   1.000
_cell.length_b   1.000
_cell.length_c   1.000
_cell.angle_alpha   90.00
_cell.angle_beta   90.00
_cell.angle_gamma   90.00
#
_symmetry.space_group_name_H-M   'P 1'
#
loop_
_entity.id
_entity.type
_entity.pdbx_description
1 polymer ?
#
loop_
_entity_poly.entity_id
_entity_poly.type
_entity_poly.pdbx_seq_one_letter_code
_entity_poly.pdbx_strand_id
1 'polypeptide(L)' 'DLDEPYGCCGSLRAESLGIALLKELSGPDPSALIGLPLISLVGMLNVEGIDVLNSRHSVDMEA' A
#
# COMPACT_ATOMS: atom_id res chain seq x y z
N ASP A 1 13.75 16.99 14.59
CA ASP A 1 12.42 16.58 15.07
C ASP A 1 12.38 15.12 15.44
N LEU A 2 11.65 14.81 16.50
CA LEU A 2 11.25 13.44 16.85
C LEU A 2 10.01 13.08 16.03
N ASP A 3 9.86 11.80 15.70
CA ASP A 3 8.85 11.28 14.76
C ASP A 3 7.40 11.30 15.29
N GLU A 4 7.13 11.90 16.46
CA GLU A 4 5.83 12.02 17.17
C GLU A 4 4.65 11.18 16.61
N PRO A 5 4.71 9.83 16.69
CA PRO A 5 3.79 8.95 15.96
C PRO A 5 2.49 8.67 16.72
N TYR A 6 1.92 9.66 17.40
CA TYR A 6 0.78 9.50 18.31
C TYR A 6 -0.50 9.00 17.64
N GLY A 7 -0.65 9.26 16.33
CA GLY A 7 -1.78 8.83 15.52
C GLY A 7 -1.54 7.53 14.74
N CYS A 8 -0.41 6.86 14.93
CA CYS A 8 -0.03 5.67 14.17
C CYS A 8 -0.35 4.39 14.95
N CYS A 9 -0.74 3.33 14.23
CA CYS A 9 -0.92 2.01 14.84
C CYS A 9 0.41 1.58 15.51
N GLY A 10 0.35 1.24 16.80
CA GLY A 10 1.54 0.85 17.56
C GLY A 10 2.54 1.98 17.83
N SER A 11 2.17 3.24 17.64
CA SER A 11 3.05 4.41 17.84
C SER A 11 4.38 4.28 17.07
N LEU A 12 4.32 3.72 15.86
CA LEU A 12 5.47 3.46 15.02
C LEU A 12 5.14 3.86 13.57
N ARG A 13 6.08 4.56 12.93
CA ARG A 13 6.07 4.84 11.49
C ARG A 13 7.26 4.18 10.83
N ALA A 14 7.01 3.11 10.07
CA ALA A 14 8.08 2.39 9.39
C ALA A 14 8.66 3.17 8.20
N GLU A 15 7.93 4.17 7.70
CA GLU A 15 8.36 5.10 6.66
C GLU A 15 9.23 6.25 7.20
N SER A 16 9.42 6.36 8.51
CA SER A 16 10.19 7.41 9.18
C SER A 16 11.15 6.81 10.23
N LEU A 17 11.45 7.50 11.33
CA LEU A 17 12.42 7.03 12.34
C LEU A 17 12.02 5.72 13.03
N GLY A 18 10.72 5.38 13.02
CA GLY A 18 10.24 4.10 13.56
C GLY A 18 10.92 2.88 12.96
N ILE A 19 11.44 2.94 11.72
CA ILE A 19 12.19 1.83 11.11
C ILE A 19 13.45 1.45 11.90
N ALA A 20 14.09 2.42 12.57
CA ALA A 20 15.31 2.18 13.34
C ALA A 20 15.07 1.28 14.57
N LEU A 21 13.81 1.10 14.96
CA LEU A 21 13.41 0.23 16.07
C LEU A 21 13.12 -1.22 15.62
N LEU A 22 13.08 -1.48 14.31
CA LEU A 22 12.74 -2.77 13.74
C LEU A 22 13.99 -3.54 13.32
N LYS A 23 14.06 -4.82 13.69
CA LYS A 23 15.16 -5.70 13.30
C LYS A 23 15.00 -6.23 11.87
N GLU A 24 13.75 -6.47 11.46
CA GLU A 24 13.41 -7.08 10.18
C GLU A 24 11.99 -6.67 9.78
N LEU A 25 11.76 -6.57 8.47
CA LEU A 25 10.44 -6.51 7.85
C LEU A 25 10.32 -7.69 6.91
N SER A 26 9.24 -8.45 7.02
CA SER A 26 9.01 -9.63 6.19
C SER A 26 7.59 -9.62 5.62
N GLY A 27 7.48 -9.86 4.32
CA GLY A 27 6.23 -9.85 3.60
C GLY A 27 6.45 -9.57 2.10
N PRO A 28 5.51 -9.99 1.24
CA PRO A 28 5.65 -9.81 -0.20
C PRO A 28 5.35 -8.37 -0.66
N ASP A 29 4.74 -7.56 0.20
CA ASP A 29 4.23 -6.24 -0.16
C ASP A 29 4.57 -5.19 0.92
N PRO A 30 5.57 -4.32 0.66
CA PRO A 30 5.92 -3.24 1.57
C PRO A 30 4.79 -2.24 1.83
N SER A 31 3.87 -2.05 0.88
CA SER A 31 2.75 -1.09 1.03
C SER A 31 1.72 -1.56 2.07
N ALA A 32 1.67 -2.87 2.35
CA ALA A 32 0.86 -3.43 3.42
C ALA A 32 1.25 -2.87 4.79
N LEU A 33 2.54 -2.55 5.01
CA LEU A 33 3.03 -1.99 6.26
C LEU A 33 2.53 -0.57 6.51
N ILE A 34 2.27 0.18 5.43
CA ILE A 34 1.73 1.55 5.48
C ILE A 34 0.21 1.51 5.75
N GLY A 35 -0.47 0.44 5.30
CA GLY A 35 -1.88 0.18 5.62
C GLY A 35 -2.72 -0.40 4.49
N LEU A 36 -2.17 -0.59 3.29
CA LEU A 36 -2.90 -1.14 2.16
C LEU A 36 -2.00 -2.02 1.29
N PRO A 37 -2.25 -3.35 1.18
CA PRO A 37 -1.45 -4.24 0.35
C PRO A 37 -1.77 -4.05 -1.14
N LEU A 38 -1.08 -3.10 -1.78
CA LEU A 38 -1.31 -2.73 -3.18
C LEU A 38 -1.09 -3.88 -4.16
N ILE A 39 -0.13 -4.78 -3.94
CA ILE A 39 0.10 -5.93 -4.82
C ILE A 39 -1.13 -6.83 -4.85
N SER A 40 -1.68 -7.14 -3.67
CA SER A 40 -2.91 -7.92 -3.56
C SER A 40 -4.11 -7.16 -4.13
N LEU A 41 -4.22 -5.87 -3.82
CA LEU A 41 -5.31 -5.02 -4.31
C LEU A 41 -5.33 -4.93 -5.83
N VAL A 42 -4.18 -4.74 -6.49
CA VAL A 42 -4.09 -4.73 -7.95
C VAL A 42 -4.58 -6.06 -8.54
N GLY A 43 -4.23 -7.19 -7.92
CA GLY A 43 -4.77 -8.50 -8.31
C GLY A 43 -6.29 -8.56 -8.20
N MET A 44 -6.87 -8.02 -7.11
CA MET A 44 -8.33 -7.96 -6.92
C MET A 44 -9.01 -7.04 -7.95
N LEU A 45 -8.44 -5.85 -8.19
CA LEU A 45 -8.96 -4.90 -9.17
C LEU A 45 -8.94 -5.48 -10.58
N ASN A 46 -7.89 -6.22 -10.95
CA ASN A 46 -7.79 -6.88 -12.24
C ASN A 46 -8.88 -7.97 -12.41
N VAL A 47 -9.27 -8.67 -11.35
CA VAL A 47 -10.40 -9.62 -11.38
C VAL A 47 -11.73 -8.89 -11.67
N GLU A 48 -11.88 -7.66 -11.17
CA GLU A 48 -13.02 -6.79 -11.46
C GLU A 48 -12.90 -6.03 -12.81
N GLY A 49 -11.89 -6.36 -13.63
CA GLY A 49 -11.67 -5.72 -14.93
C GLY A 49 -11.09 -4.31 -14.85
N ILE A 50 -10.57 -3.90 -13.69
CA ILE A 50 -9.94 -2.60 -13.48
C ILE A 50 -8.41 -2.73 -13.65
N ASP A 51 -7.91 -2.24 -14.78
CA ASP A 51 -6.47 -2.14 -15.05
C ASP A 51 -5.92 -0.80 -14.53
N VAL A 52 -5.13 -0.86 -13.46
CA VAL A 52 -4.53 0.33 -12.82
C VAL A 52 -3.34 0.91 -13.58
N LEU A 53 -2.75 0.17 -14.53
CA LEU A 53 -1.59 0.62 -15.31
C LEU A 53 -2.02 1.20 -16.66
N ASN A 54 -3.20 0.83 -17.14
CA ASN A 54 -3.77 1.42 -18.35
C ASN A 54 -4.41 2.79 -18.03
N SER A 55 -3.76 3.84 -18.48
CA SER A 55 -4.22 5.23 -18.33
C SER A 55 -5.32 5.62 -19.33
N ARG A 56 -5.69 4.74 -20.25
CA ARG A 56 -6.84 4.94 -21.14
C ARG A 56 -8.07 4.37 -20.45
N HIS A 57 -8.89 5.24 -19.86
CA HIS A 57 -10.29 4.92 -19.60
C HIS A 57 -10.99 4.71 -20.95
N SER A 58 -10.86 3.51 -21.53
CA SER A 58 -11.83 3.03 -22.51
C SER A 58 -13.10 2.72 -21.73
N VAL A 59 -13.91 3.76 -21.50
CA VAL A 59 -15.35 3.58 -21.34
C VAL A 59 -15.91 3.28 -22.73
N ASP A 60 -15.47 2.16 -23.30
CA ASP A 60 -16.03 1.56 -24.50
C ASP A 60 -16.33 0.11 -24.13
N MET A 61 -17.34 -0.06 -23.29
CA MET A 61 -18.06 -1.32 -23.21
C MET A 61 -19.24 -1.16 -24.16
N GLU A 62 -19.14 -1.85 -25.29
CA GLU A 62 -20.21 -1.96 -26.29
C GLU A 62 -21.55 -2.36 -25.64
N ALA A 63 -22.56 -1.56 -25.97
CA ALA A 63 -23.87 -2.03 -26.44
C ALA A 63 -24.24 -1.20 -27.68
#